data_AF-A0A0M3QTE5-F1
#
_entry.id   AF-A0A0M3QTE5-F1
#
_cell.length_a   1.000
_cell.length_b   1.000
_cell.length_c   1.000
_cell.angle_alpha   90.00
_cell.angle_beta   90.00
_cell.angle_gamma   90.00
#
_symmetry.space_group_name_H-M   'P 1'
#
loop_
_entity.id
_entity.type
_entity.pdbx_description
1 polymer ?
#
loop_
_entity_poly.entity_id
_entity_poly.type
_entity_poly.pdbx_seq_one_letter_code
_entity_poly.pdbx_strand_id
1 'polypeptide(L)'
;LVIFGTDGSIPTISTGLPNVPTGHCAKTLKILQLSLQDIERRQRQDIRWLMLVDDDTLLSVPRLSVLLSCYNHSELIYLGERYGYRLHAADGFNYHTGGAGIAFSLPLLRLLLQRCSCPAPAAPDDMILGYCLQALGVAALHAPQLHQARPQDYAAELLQQLPPPISFHKFQLTTPEYTYQRWLNGSLAANHSRIQAAAAAPVNDSQLESCSRTQTKRCTDL
;
A
#
# COMPACT_ATOMS: atom_id res chain seq x y z
N LEU A 1 -4.43 -12.13 7.26
CA LEU A 1 -3.31 -11.41 7.89
C LEU A 1 -2.24 -12.43 8.21
N VAL A 2 -1.00 -12.20 7.78
CA VAL A 2 0.16 -13.02 8.14
C VAL A 2 1.18 -12.04 8.73
N ILE A 3 1.67 -12.32 9.93
CA ILE A 3 2.57 -11.43 10.66
C ILE A 3 3.94 -12.08 10.71
N PHE A 4 4.98 -11.35 10.35
CA PHE A 4 6.36 -11.81 10.42
C PHE A 4 7.10 -11.09 11.54
N GLY A 5 7.79 -11.84 12.39
CA GLY A 5 8.38 -11.32 13.60
C GLY A 5 9.07 -12.40 14.43
N THR A 6 9.61 -12.00 15.57
CA THR A 6 10.29 -12.88 16.53
C THR A 6 9.64 -12.86 17.91
N ASP A 7 8.61 -12.04 18.11
CA ASP A 7 7.85 -12.00 19.35
C ASP A 7 6.97 -13.25 19.46
N GLY A 8 7.23 -14.07 20.50
CA GLY A 8 6.49 -15.30 20.76
C GLY A 8 5.11 -15.08 21.40
N SER A 9 4.79 -13.85 21.83
CA SER A 9 3.46 -13.49 22.35
C SER A 9 2.43 -13.29 21.24
N ILE A 10 2.89 -13.05 20.00
CA ILE A 10 2.08 -12.87 18.81
C ILE A 10 2.34 -14.07 17.89
N PRO A 11 1.33 -14.65 17.23
CA PRO A 11 1.54 -15.74 16.27
C PRO A 11 2.27 -15.23 15.02
N THR A 12 3.60 -15.13 15.13
CA THR A 12 4.50 -14.60 14.09
C THR A 12 5.23 -15.73 13.36
N ILE A 13 5.59 -15.48 12.11
CA ILE A 13 6.47 -16.34 11.31
C ILE A 13 7.86 -15.72 11.29
N SER A 14 8.87 -16.46 11.75
CA SER A 14 10.26 -16.03 11.62
C SER A 14 10.73 -16.15 10.18
N THR A 15 11.41 -15.12 9.68
CA THR A 15 12.05 -15.12 8.36
C THR A 15 13.38 -15.87 8.36
N GLY A 16 13.95 -16.17 9.54
CA GLY A 16 15.29 -16.72 9.72
C GLY A 16 16.43 -15.73 9.43
N LEU A 17 16.10 -14.48 9.09
CA LEU A 17 17.08 -13.43 8.82
C LEU A 17 17.26 -12.52 10.05
N PRO A 18 18.49 -12.11 10.37
CA PRO A 18 18.72 -11.17 11.47
C PRO A 18 18.09 -9.81 11.15
N ASN A 19 17.67 -9.10 12.19
CA ASN A 19 17.26 -7.71 12.03
C ASN A 19 18.50 -6.84 11.76
N VAL A 20 18.38 -5.92 10.81
CA VAL A 20 19.42 -4.93 10.49
C VAL A 20 18.94 -3.54 10.93
N PRO A 21 19.84 -2.61 11.29
CA PRO A 21 19.45 -1.30 11.83
C PRO A 21 18.88 -0.35 10.78
N THR A 22 19.18 -0.57 9.49
CA THR A 22 18.75 0.28 8.38
C THR A 22 18.43 -0.56 7.17
N GLY A 23 17.35 -0.21 6.46
CA GLY A 23 16.87 -0.93 5.28
C GLY A 23 16.49 -2.38 5.60
N HIS A 24 15.62 -2.98 4.81
CA HIS A 24 15.12 -4.32 5.11
C HIS A 24 15.00 -5.22 3.88
N CYS A 25 15.74 -4.92 2.80
CA CYS A 25 15.52 -5.55 1.49
C CYS A 25 15.46 -7.08 1.55
N ALA A 26 16.47 -7.74 2.14
CA ALA A 26 16.48 -9.20 2.19
C ALA A 26 15.33 -9.77 3.02
N LYS A 27 14.95 -9.08 4.10
CA LYS A 27 13.82 -9.44 4.96
C LYS A 27 12.50 -9.29 4.22
N THR A 28 12.33 -8.18 3.49
CA THR A 28 11.15 -7.89 2.67
C THR A 28 10.97 -8.93 1.56
N LEU A 29 12.02 -9.24 0.77
CA LEU A 29 11.94 -10.30 -0.23
C LEU A 29 11.65 -11.67 0.40
N LYS A 30 12.21 -11.96 1.59
CA LYS A 30 11.94 -13.21 2.29
C LYS A 30 10.49 -13.32 2.78
N ILE A 31 9.92 -12.23 3.28
CA ILE A 31 8.51 -12.13 3.66
C ILE A 31 7.63 -12.43 2.45
N LEU A 32 7.84 -11.73 1.34
CA LEU A 32 7.11 -11.91 0.09
C LEU A 32 7.21 -13.37 -0.42
N GLN A 33 8.41 -13.96 -0.37
CA GLN A 33 8.64 -15.35 -0.75
C GLN A 33 7.84 -16.33 0.12
N LEU A 34 7.92 -16.19 1.45
CA LEU A 34 7.22 -17.07 2.39
C LEU A 34 5.70 -16.95 2.26
N SER A 35 5.19 -15.74 2.06
CA SER A 35 3.77 -15.50 1.82
C SER A 35 3.29 -16.16 0.53
N LEU A 36 4.01 -16.01 -0.58
CA LEU A 36 3.65 -16.67 -1.84
C LEU A 36 3.68 -18.20 -1.71
N GLN A 37 4.71 -18.74 -1.07
CA GLN A 37 4.83 -20.18 -0.81
C GLN A 37 3.69 -20.71 0.06
N ASP A 38 3.23 -19.96 1.07
CA ASP A 38 2.06 -20.35 1.87
C ASP A 38 0.78 -20.41 1.04
N ILE A 39 0.54 -19.38 0.22
CA ILE A 39 -0.62 -19.31 -0.69
C ILE A 39 -0.64 -20.53 -1.63
N GLU A 40 0.49 -20.83 -2.27
CA GLU A 40 0.60 -21.91 -3.24
C GLU A 40 0.52 -23.29 -2.59
N ARG A 41 1.24 -23.51 -1.50
CA ARG A 41 1.21 -24.79 -0.76
C ARG A 41 -0.18 -25.12 -0.21
N ARG A 42 -0.92 -24.11 0.27
CA ARG A 42 -2.29 -24.26 0.76
C ARG A 42 -3.34 -24.20 -0.35
N GLN A 43 -2.93 -24.09 -1.60
CA GLN A 43 -3.81 -24.00 -2.77
C GLN A 43 -4.90 -22.92 -2.64
N ARG A 44 -4.53 -21.76 -2.07
CA ARG A 44 -5.43 -20.63 -1.83
C ARG A 44 -5.71 -19.85 -3.11
N GLN A 45 -6.44 -20.50 -4.01
CA GLN A 45 -6.80 -19.94 -5.31
C GLN A 45 -7.76 -18.75 -5.22
N ASP A 46 -8.33 -18.46 -4.05
CA ASP A 46 -9.17 -17.29 -3.76
C ASP A 46 -8.36 -16.00 -3.59
N ILE A 47 -7.08 -16.11 -3.23
CA ILE A 47 -6.21 -14.94 -3.01
C ILE A 47 -5.73 -14.39 -4.36
N ARG A 48 -5.96 -13.10 -4.58
CA ARG A 48 -5.60 -12.38 -5.82
C ARG A 48 -4.49 -11.35 -5.65
N TRP A 49 -4.35 -10.85 -4.42
CA TRP A 49 -3.50 -9.72 -4.08
C TRP A 49 -2.69 -10.03 -2.81
N LEU A 50 -1.48 -9.51 -2.74
CA LEU A 50 -0.70 -9.43 -1.51
C LEU A 50 -0.48 -7.95 -1.18
N MET A 51 -0.82 -7.55 0.04
CA MET A 51 -0.57 -6.22 0.59
C MET A 51 0.57 -6.32 1.61
N LEU A 52 1.69 -5.65 1.34
CA LEU A 52 2.81 -5.48 2.25
C LEU A 52 2.59 -4.19 3.04
N VAL A 53 2.69 -4.25 4.37
CA VAL A 53 2.55 -3.10 5.29
C VAL A 53 3.49 -3.28 6.47
N ASP A 54 3.93 -2.16 7.04
CA ASP A 54 4.68 -2.14 8.30
C ASP A 54 3.75 -2.40 9.50
N ASP A 55 4.31 -2.84 10.61
CA ASP A 55 3.59 -3.14 11.85
C ASP A 55 3.08 -1.89 12.58
N ASP A 56 3.51 -0.71 12.16
CA ASP A 56 3.02 0.61 12.60
C ASP A 56 2.12 1.31 11.56
N THR A 57 1.54 0.55 10.62
CA THR A 57 0.57 1.02 9.62
C THR A 57 -0.87 0.70 10.02
N LEU A 58 -1.76 1.70 10.02
CA LEU A 58 -3.21 1.47 10.10
C LEU A 58 -3.78 1.27 8.71
N LEU A 59 -4.70 0.30 8.55
CA LEU A 59 -5.24 -0.09 7.25
C LEU A 59 -6.76 -0.33 7.27
N SER A 60 -7.50 0.31 6.37
CA SER A 60 -8.91 0.05 6.10
C SER A 60 -9.07 -1.06 5.04
N VAL A 61 -9.18 -2.31 5.50
CA VAL A 61 -9.35 -3.48 4.61
C VAL A 61 -10.56 -3.36 3.67
N PRO A 62 -11.75 -2.87 4.09
CA PRO A 62 -12.89 -2.72 3.18
C PRO A 62 -12.61 -1.75 2.03
N ARG A 63 -11.94 -0.63 2.30
CA ARG A 63 -11.61 0.37 1.27
C ARG A 63 -10.51 -0.13 0.33
N LEU A 64 -9.51 -0.82 0.88
CA LEU A 64 -8.50 -1.51 0.07
C LEU A 64 -9.14 -2.51 -0.89
N SER A 65 -10.11 -3.32 -0.42
CA SER A 65 -10.83 -4.27 -1.26
C SER A 65 -11.54 -3.60 -2.43
N VAL A 66 -12.20 -2.45 -2.19
CA VAL A 66 -12.85 -1.68 -3.25
C VAL A 66 -11.84 -1.13 -4.26
N LEU A 67 -10.74 -0.54 -3.80
CA LEU A 67 -9.68 -0.05 -4.69
C LEU A 67 -9.14 -1.18 -5.58
N LEU A 68 -8.77 -2.32 -4.98
CA LEU A 68 -8.23 -3.46 -5.72
C LEU A 68 -9.23 -4.10 -6.68
N SER A 69 -10.54 -3.96 -6.43
CA SER A 69 -11.58 -4.45 -7.34
C SER A 69 -11.65 -3.69 -8.67
N CYS A 70 -11.00 -2.52 -8.76
CA CYS A 70 -10.93 -1.71 -9.98
C CYS A 70 -9.82 -2.19 -10.95
N TYR A 71 -8.95 -3.10 -10.52
CA TYR A 71 -7.81 -3.58 -11.30
C TYR A 71 -7.98 -5.04 -11.71
N ASN A 72 -7.50 -5.37 -12.92
CA ASN A 72 -7.42 -6.75 -13.37
C ASN A 72 -6.28 -7.48 -12.64
N HIS A 73 -6.62 -8.32 -11.66
CA HIS A 73 -5.65 -9.04 -10.85
C HIS A 73 -4.79 -10.05 -11.64
N SER A 74 -5.11 -10.31 -12.91
CA SER A 74 -4.32 -11.19 -13.79
C SER A 74 -3.18 -10.45 -14.50
N GLU A 75 -3.15 -9.12 -14.41
CA GLU A 75 -2.08 -8.27 -14.94
C GLU A 75 -0.96 -8.05 -13.92
N LEU A 76 0.15 -7.45 -14.36
CA LEU A 76 1.29 -7.09 -13.52
C LEU A 76 1.02 -5.75 -12.80
N ILE A 77 0.32 -5.79 -11.67
CA ILE A 77 -0.13 -4.59 -10.97
C ILE A 77 0.71 -4.34 -9.73
N TYR A 78 1.43 -3.21 -9.74
CA TYR A 78 2.20 -2.64 -8.63
C TYR A 78 1.54 -1.33 -8.21
N LEU A 79 0.94 -1.31 -7.01
CA LEU A 79 0.08 -0.20 -6.56
C LEU A 79 0.49 0.27 -5.16
N GLY A 80 0.61 1.58 -4.95
CA GLY A 80 1.01 2.17 -3.67
C GLY A 80 1.00 3.70 -3.66
N GLU A 81 1.46 4.32 -2.57
CA GLU A 81 1.76 5.76 -2.57
C GLU A 81 3.08 5.99 -3.31
N ARG A 82 3.07 6.78 -4.40
CA ARG A 82 4.20 6.88 -5.33
C ARG A 82 5.16 7.96 -4.87
N TYR A 83 6.42 7.58 -4.72
CA TYR A 83 7.55 8.46 -4.48
C TYR A 83 8.51 8.41 -5.67
N GLY A 84 9.38 9.42 -5.77
CA GLY A 84 10.34 9.55 -6.84
C GLY A 84 11.77 9.63 -6.31
N TYR A 85 12.65 8.80 -6.86
CA TYR A 85 14.09 8.94 -6.67
C TYR A 85 14.70 9.58 -7.91
N ARG A 86 15.36 10.73 -7.74
CA ARG A 86 16.11 11.45 -8.80
C ARG A 86 15.38 11.52 -10.15
N LEU A 87 14.08 11.84 -10.16
CA LEU A 87 13.22 11.78 -11.36
C LEU A 87 13.69 12.64 -12.55
N HIS A 88 14.54 13.64 -12.31
CA HIS A 88 15.13 14.48 -13.36
C HIS A 88 16.48 13.97 -13.90
N ALA A 89 16.98 12.84 -13.38
CA ALA A 89 18.20 12.19 -13.84
C ALA A 89 17.88 10.96 -14.71
N ALA A 90 18.86 10.54 -15.52
CA ALA A 90 18.71 9.38 -16.41
C ALA A 90 18.49 8.05 -15.65
N ASP A 91 18.95 7.98 -14.40
CA ASP A 91 18.77 6.87 -13.46
C ASP A 91 17.61 7.09 -12.48
N GLY A 92 16.72 8.03 -12.77
CA GLY A 92 15.55 8.34 -11.96
C GLY A 92 14.45 7.29 -12.07
N PHE A 93 13.77 7.00 -10.96
CA PHE A 93 12.69 6.02 -10.93
C PHE A 93 11.61 6.31 -9.90
N ASN A 94 10.41 5.80 -10.18
CA ASN A 94 9.30 5.82 -9.25
C ASN A 94 9.29 4.52 -8.42
N TYR A 95 8.93 4.63 -7.16
CA TYR A 95 8.74 3.50 -6.25
C TYR A 95 7.53 3.76 -5.35
N HIS A 96 7.05 2.74 -4.67
CA HIS A 96 6.01 2.91 -3.64
C HIS A 96 6.62 2.81 -2.26
N THR A 97 6.26 3.73 -1.37
CA THR A 97 6.80 3.72 0.00
C THR A 97 6.23 2.57 0.82
N GLY A 98 7.11 1.87 1.56
CA GLY A 98 6.73 0.68 2.33
C GLY A 98 5.69 0.93 3.42
N GLY A 99 5.81 2.04 4.15
CA GLY A 99 4.96 2.37 5.29
C GLY A 99 3.52 2.76 4.93
N ALA A 100 3.30 3.37 3.76
CA ALA A 100 1.96 3.58 3.19
C ALA A 100 1.30 2.25 2.83
N GLY A 101 2.13 1.24 2.55
CA GLY A 101 1.75 -0.07 2.11
C GLY A 101 1.77 -0.23 0.58
N ILE A 102 2.06 -1.46 0.15
CA ILE A 102 2.28 -1.80 -1.25
C ILE A 102 1.47 -3.03 -1.62
N ALA A 103 0.62 -2.90 -2.65
CA ALA A 103 -0.16 -4.01 -3.19
C ALA A 103 0.48 -4.58 -4.45
N PHE A 104 0.55 -5.91 -4.50
CA PHE A 104 1.01 -6.68 -5.65
C PHE A 104 -0.08 -7.63 -6.11
N SER A 105 -0.32 -7.71 -7.42
CA SER A 105 -1.03 -8.86 -7.99
C SER A 105 -0.16 -10.11 -7.87
N LEU A 106 -0.76 -11.30 -7.73
CA LEU A 106 0.03 -12.54 -7.64
C LEU A 106 0.93 -12.81 -8.85
N PRO A 107 0.53 -12.53 -10.12
CA PRO A 107 1.43 -12.64 -11.26
C PRO A 107 2.67 -11.73 -11.14
N LEU A 108 2.49 -10.48 -10.69
CA LEU A 108 3.60 -9.57 -10.44
C LEU A 108 4.53 -10.11 -9.35
N LEU A 109 3.96 -10.58 -8.24
CA LEU A 109 4.73 -11.09 -7.12
C LEU A 109 5.65 -12.26 -7.53
N ARG A 110 5.16 -13.16 -8.40
CA ARG A 110 5.98 -14.24 -8.97
C ARG A 110 7.14 -13.70 -9.80
N LEU A 111 6.86 -12.75 -10.70
CA LEU A 111 7.88 -12.14 -11.54
C LEU A 111 8.95 -11.43 -10.69
N LEU A 112 8.51 -10.66 -9.69
CA LEU A 112 9.36 -9.93 -8.76
C LEU A 112 10.32 -10.87 -8.04
N LEU A 113 9.82 -11.96 -7.46
CA LEU A 113 10.65 -12.93 -6.72
C LEU A 113 11.59 -13.74 -7.62
N GLN A 114 11.31 -13.83 -8.93
CA GLN A 114 12.18 -14.49 -9.91
C GLN A 114 13.27 -13.58 -10.46
N ARG A 115 13.03 -12.27 -10.52
CA ARG A 115 13.87 -11.33 -11.28
C ARG A 115 14.57 -10.29 -10.42
N CYS A 116 14.05 -10.00 -9.24
CA CYS A 116 14.60 -9.01 -8.33
C CYS A 116 15.48 -9.65 -7.26
N SER A 117 16.55 -8.96 -6.88
CA SER A 117 17.43 -9.34 -5.79
C SER A 117 17.89 -8.10 -5.03
N CYS A 118 18.34 -8.31 -3.80
CA CYS A 118 18.88 -7.24 -2.98
C CYS A 118 20.38 -7.09 -3.21
N PRO A 119 20.89 -5.88 -3.47
CA PRO A 119 22.33 -5.65 -3.57
C PRO A 119 23.04 -5.85 -2.22
N ALA A 120 22.33 -5.60 -1.12
CA ALA A 120 22.75 -5.90 0.23
C ALA A 120 21.52 -6.17 1.11
N PRO A 121 21.65 -6.93 2.22
CA PRO A 121 20.52 -7.17 3.13
C PRO A 121 19.89 -5.89 3.70
N ALA A 122 20.72 -4.89 3.97
CA ALA A 122 20.38 -3.58 4.55
C ALA A 122 20.04 -2.50 3.50
N ALA A 123 19.89 -2.87 2.23
CA ALA A 123 19.47 -1.91 1.20
C ALA A 123 18.03 -1.40 1.49
N PRO A 124 17.69 -0.16 1.12
CA PRO A 124 16.34 0.38 1.26
C PRO A 124 15.39 -0.45 0.40
N ASP A 125 14.48 -1.17 1.05
CA ASP A 125 13.70 -2.23 0.44
C ASP A 125 12.72 -1.71 -0.61
N ASP A 126 11.92 -0.70 -0.26
CA ASP A 126 10.93 -0.09 -1.15
C ASP A 126 11.55 0.51 -2.43
N MET A 127 12.69 1.19 -2.30
CA MET A 127 13.46 1.70 -3.42
C MET A 127 14.02 0.58 -4.30
N ILE A 128 14.55 -0.51 -3.73
CA ILE A 128 15.06 -1.64 -4.50
C ILE A 128 13.93 -2.35 -5.25
N LEU A 129 12.76 -2.49 -4.64
CA LEU A 129 11.57 -3.03 -5.32
C LEU A 129 11.18 -2.14 -6.51
N GLY A 130 11.07 -0.82 -6.31
CA GLY A 130 10.72 0.12 -7.37
C GLY A 130 11.74 0.14 -8.52
N TYR A 131 13.04 0.19 -8.20
CA TYR A 131 14.12 0.14 -9.19
C TYR A 131 14.06 -1.13 -10.05
N CYS A 132 13.94 -2.29 -9.41
CA CYS A 132 13.85 -3.55 -10.14
C CYS A 132 12.60 -3.61 -11.03
N LEU A 133 11.44 -3.24 -10.48
CA LEU A 133 10.17 -3.30 -11.22
C LEU A 133 10.15 -2.33 -12.41
N GLN A 134 10.76 -1.15 -12.28
CA GLN A 134 10.94 -0.23 -13.39
C GLN A 134 11.81 -0.87 -14.49
N ALA A 135 12.92 -1.52 -14.13
CA ALA A 135 13.77 -2.23 -15.09
C ALA A 135 13.05 -3.40 -15.80
N LEU A 136 12.01 -3.97 -15.17
CA LEU A 136 11.12 -4.97 -15.76
C LEU A 136 9.96 -4.37 -16.57
N GLY A 137 9.89 -3.04 -16.71
CA GLY A 137 8.84 -2.35 -17.44
C GLY A 137 7.49 -2.28 -16.72
N VAL A 138 7.46 -2.54 -15.42
CA VAL A 138 6.23 -2.47 -14.61
C VAL A 138 6.03 -1.04 -14.11
N ALA A 139 4.86 -0.46 -14.41
CA ALA A 139 4.52 0.89 -13.98
C ALA A 139 4.19 0.93 -12.48
N ALA A 140 4.69 1.96 -11.79
CA ALA A 140 4.31 2.27 -10.41
C ALA A 140 2.98 3.05 -10.38
N LEU A 141 1.87 2.32 -10.17
CA LEU A 141 0.54 2.91 -10.13
C LEU A 141 0.29 3.59 -8.80
N HIS A 142 -0.03 4.88 -8.84
CA HIS A 142 -0.27 5.67 -7.65
C HIS A 142 -1.70 5.46 -7.12
N ALA A 143 -1.82 5.15 -5.83
CA ALA A 143 -3.07 5.21 -5.09
C ALA A 143 -3.01 6.36 -4.07
N PRO A 144 -3.72 7.49 -4.31
CA PRO A 144 -3.67 8.66 -3.45
C PRO A 144 -4.31 8.43 -2.06
N GLN A 145 -4.99 7.31 -1.85
CA GLN A 145 -5.61 6.97 -0.56
C GLN A 145 -4.62 6.33 0.43
N LEU A 146 -3.40 5.96 -0.01
CA LEU A 146 -2.37 5.38 0.83
C LEU A 146 -1.40 6.48 1.29
N HIS A 147 -0.99 6.45 2.57
CA HIS A 147 -0.23 7.55 3.19
C HIS A 147 0.93 7.05 4.07
N GLN A 148 2.14 7.52 3.76
CA GLN A 148 3.44 7.23 4.39
C GLN A 148 3.66 7.98 5.70
N ALA A 149 2.79 8.94 6.03
CA ALA A 149 2.88 9.73 7.25
C ALA A 149 1.58 9.68 8.04
N ARG A 150 1.55 10.39 9.16
CA ARG A 150 0.36 10.47 10.03
C ARG A 150 -0.61 11.49 9.44
N PRO A 151 -1.91 11.42 9.77
CA PRO A 151 -2.88 12.38 9.25
C PRO A 151 -2.49 13.85 9.47
N GLN A 152 -1.91 14.18 10.63
CA GLN A 152 -1.48 15.55 10.97
C GLN A 152 -0.25 16.05 10.20
N ASP A 153 0.47 15.16 9.52
CA ASP A 153 1.64 15.53 8.71
C ASP A 153 1.22 16.00 7.30
N TYR A 154 -0.05 15.81 6.94
CA TYR A 154 -0.63 16.30 5.69
C TYR A 154 -1.44 17.58 5.94
N ALA A 155 -1.49 18.45 4.93
CA ALA A 155 -2.42 19.58 4.94
C ALA A 155 -3.87 19.05 5.04
N ALA A 156 -4.69 19.67 5.89
CA ALA A 156 -6.06 19.22 6.12
C ALA A 156 -6.89 19.31 4.84
N GLU A 157 -6.65 20.32 4.02
CA GLU A 157 -7.29 20.56 2.74
C GLU A 157 -6.98 19.44 1.73
N LEU A 158 -5.74 18.94 1.73
CA LEU A 158 -5.35 17.82 0.89
C LEU A 158 -6.16 16.56 1.26
N LEU A 159 -6.20 16.21 2.55
CA LEU A 159 -6.94 15.03 3.01
C LEU A 159 -8.45 15.14 2.80
N GLN A 160 -8.99 16.35 2.70
CA GLN A 160 -10.41 16.60 2.39
C GLN A 160 -10.72 16.49 0.89
N GLN A 161 -9.75 16.82 0.03
CA GLN A 161 -9.89 16.75 -1.44
C GLN A 161 -9.63 15.35 -1.98
N LEU A 162 -8.81 14.55 -1.30
CA LEU A 162 -8.52 13.17 -1.70
C LEU A 162 -9.68 12.22 -1.36
N PRO A 163 -9.81 11.09 -2.07
CA PRO A 163 -10.75 10.05 -1.69
C PRO A 163 -10.47 9.54 -0.26
N PRO A 164 -11.47 8.96 0.43
CA PRO A 164 -11.31 8.51 1.81
C PRO A 164 -10.06 7.65 2.01
N PRO A 165 -9.20 7.95 3.02
CA PRO A 165 -7.94 7.25 3.21
C PRO A 165 -8.10 5.74 3.40
N ILE A 166 -7.14 4.98 2.88
CA ILE A 166 -7.01 3.52 3.06
C ILE A 166 -5.96 3.22 4.13
N SER A 167 -4.86 3.96 4.18
CA SER A 167 -3.82 3.77 5.19
C SER A 167 -3.25 5.08 5.72
N PHE A 168 -2.66 4.99 6.91
CA PHE A 168 -1.74 5.97 7.50
C PHE A 168 -0.63 5.23 8.25
N HIS A 169 0.59 5.76 8.18
CA HIS A 169 1.79 5.17 8.79
C HIS A 169 2.17 5.83 10.12
N LYS A 170 3.12 5.25 10.85
CA LYS A 170 3.66 5.74 12.13
C LYS A 170 2.59 5.91 13.21
N PHE A 171 1.67 4.95 13.33
CA PHE A 171 0.59 5.07 14.31
C PHE A 171 1.09 5.16 15.75
N GLN A 172 2.32 4.68 16.02
CA GLN A 172 2.97 4.75 17.33
C GLN A 172 3.09 6.18 17.88
N LEU A 173 3.04 7.18 17.00
CA LEU A 173 3.08 8.61 17.36
C LEU A 173 1.69 9.26 17.37
N THR A 174 0.63 8.45 17.46
CA THR A 174 -0.78 8.85 17.50
C THR A 174 -1.52 8.04 18.56
N THR A 175 -2.81 8.30 18.75
CA THR A 175 -3.72 7.36 19.40
C THR A 175 -4.32 6.45 18.32
N PRO A 176 -3.89 5.18 18.17
CA PRO A 176 -4.21 4.37 17.00
C PRO A 176 -5.72 4.10 16.85
N GLU A 177 -6.42 3.84 17.95
CA GLU A 177 -7.85 3.59 17.95
C GLU A 177 -8.61 4.84 17.53
N TYR A 178 -8.27 6.01 18.09
CA TYR A 178 -8.89 7.27 17.69
C TYR A 178 -8.63 7.58 16.21
N THR A 179 -7.39 7.40 15.76
CA THR A 179 -6.98 7.63 14.37
C THR A 179 -7.75 6.73 13.42
N TYR A 180 -7.82 5.43 13.73
CA TYR A 180 -8.60 4.47 12.95
C TYR A 180 -10.08 4.85 12.93
N GLN A 181 -10.69 5.11 14.08
CA GLN A 181 -12.11 5.46 14.20
C GLN A 181 -12.47 6.72 13.43
N ARG A 182 -11.59 7.73 13.45
CA ARG A 182 -11.81 9.01 12.77
C ARG A 182 -11.63 8.91 11.26
N TRP A 183 -10.57 8.24 10.80
CA TRP A 183 -10.13 8.34 9.42
C TRP A 183 -10.43 7.10 8.59
N LEU A 184 -10.36 5.91 9.18
CA LEU A 184 -10.31 4.63 8.47
C LEU A 184 -11.53 3.74 8.72
N ASN A 185 -12.23 3.97 9.83
CA ASN A 185 -13.51 3.33 10.14
C ASN A 185 -14.61 3.91 9.23
N GLY A 186 -15.55 3.06 8.83
CA GLY A 186 -16.68 3.43 8.01
C GLY A 186 -16.62 2.90 6.58
N SER A 187 -17.79 2.48 6.08
CA SER A 187 -18.02 2.24 4.66
C SER A 187 -17.96 3.56 3.89
N LEU A 188 -17.73 3.47 2.57
CA LEU A 188 -17.55 4.60 1.65
C LEU A 188 -18.60 5.72 1.78
N ALA A 189 -19.80 5.43 2.31
CA ALA A 189 -20.91 6.37 2.45
C ALA A 189 -20.89 7.22 3.74
N ALA A 190 -20.18 6.82 4.79
CA ALA A 190 -20.34 7.43 6.13
C ALA A 190 -19.39 8.60 6.44
N ASN A 191 -18.34 8.80 5.62
CA ASN A 191 -17.29 9.77 5.94
C ASN A 191 -17.48 11.16 5.31
N HIS A 192 -18.31 11.31 4.28
CA HIS A 192 -18.62 12.64 3.73
C HIS A 192 -19.37 13.52 4.75
N SER A 193 -20.30 12.94 5.50
CA SER A 193 -21.14 13.68 6.45
C SER A 193 -20.49 13.94 7.82
N ARG A 194 -19.42 13.23 8.20
CA ARG A 194 -18.71 13.47 9.49
C ARG A 194 -17.54 14.45 9.39
N ILE A 195 -16.90 14.57 8.22
CA ILE A 195 -15.80 15.53 8.03
C ILE A 195 -16.35 16.96 7.84
N GLN A 196 -17.50 17.12 7.18
CA GLN A 196 -18.20 18.41 7.06
C GLN A 196 -18.66 18.98 8.41
N ALA A 197 -18.95 18.14 9.42
CA ALA A 197 -19.40 18.61 10.72
C ALA A 197 -18.30 19.32 11.55
N ALA A 198 -17.02 19.22 11.16
CA ALA A 198 -15.90 19.86 11.86
C ALA A 198 -15.38 21.13 11.16
N ALA A 199 -15.80 21.42 9.92
CA ALA A 199 -15.40 22.59 9.17
C ALA A 199 -16.61 23.14 8.41
N ALA A 200 -17.34 24.06 9.04
CA ALA A 200 -18.48 24.71 8.42
C ALA A 200 -18.04 25.74 7.38
N ALA A 201 -18.21 25.43 6.10
CA ALA A 201 -18.54 26.35 5.00
C ALA A 201 -19.04 25.53 3.79
N PRO A 202 -20.02 26.03 2.99
CA PRO A 202 -20.72 25.22 2.01
C PRO A 202 -19.88 25.09 0.74
N VAL A 203 -19.69 23.87 0.25
CA VAL A 203 -19.16 23.62 -1.11
C VAL A 203 -20.11 22.71 -1.85
N ASN A 204 -20.43 23.14 -3.07
CA ASN A 204 -21.43 22.62 -3.98
C ASN A 204 -21.18 21.15 -4.35
N ASP A 205 -22.26 20.38 -4.38
CA ASP A 205 -22.29 18.95 -4.59
C ASP A 205 -22.23 18.63 -6.10
N SER A 206 -21.04 18.34 -6.62
CA SER A 206 -20.86 17.64 -7.89
C SER A 206 -19.44 17.10 -8.03
N GLN A 207 -19.21 15.86 -7.58
CA GLN A 207 -18.27 14.88 -8.18
C GLN A 207 -18.12 13.64 -7.27
N LEU A 208 -19.07 12.71 -7.38
CA LEU A 208 -18.95 11.35 -6.87
C LEU A 208 -19.33 10.39 -8.00
N GLU A 209 -18.45 10.26 -9.00
CA GLU A 209 -18.58 9.19 -9.98
C GLU A 209 -17.90 7.91 -9.44
N SER A 210 -18.76 6.97 -9.05
CA SER A 210 -18.40 5.61 -8.69
C SER A 210 -17.81 4.84 -9.87
N CYS A 211 -16.86 3.95 -9.59
CA CYS A 211 -16.33 2.98 -10.56
C CYS A 211 -17.45 2.01 -10.97
N SER A 212 -18.18 2.36 -12.04
CA SER A 212 -19.27 1.56 -12.62
C SER A 212 -18.71 0.53 -13.61
N ARG A 213 -19.15 -0.72 -13.46
CA ARG A 213 -18.67 -1.93 -14.16
C ARG A 213 -18.87 -1.98 -15.69
N THR A 214 -19.27 -0.90 -16.36
CA THR A 214 -19.70 -0.97 -17.76
C THR A 214 -19.03 -0.02 -18.74
N GLN A 215 -18.00 0.74 -18.37
CA GLN A 215 -17.23 1.49 -19.37
C GLN A 215 -15.73 1.44 -19.10
N THR A 216 -15.00 1.11 -20.16
CA THR A 216 -13.54 1.15 -20.29
C THR A 216 -13.04 2.60 -20.21
N LYS A 217 -13.28 3.28 -19.10
CA LYS A 217 -12.60 4.54 -18.76
C LYS A 217 -11.45 4.21 -17.83
N ARG A 218 -10.27 4.31 -18.42
CA ARG A 218 -8.96 4.15 -17.81
C ARG A 218 -8.91 5.07 -16.58
N CYS A 219 -8.67 4.52 -15.38
CA CYS A 219 -8.52 5.28 -14.13
C CYS A 219 -7.23 6.13 -14.08
N THR A 220 -6.79 6.64 -15.24
CA THR A 220 -5.54 7.40 -15.42
C THR A 220 -5.77 8.91 -15.55
N ASP A 221 -7.02 9.38 -15.50
CA ASP A 221 -7.34 10.80 -15.54
C ASP A 221 -7.80 11.29 -14.16
N LEU A 222 -6.93 11.19 -13.15
CA LEU A 222 -6.97 11.93 -11.88
C LEU A 222 -5.56 12.14 -11.34
#